data_AF-X1MF47-F1
#
_entry.id   AF-X1MF47-F1
#
_cell.length_a   1.000
_cell.length_b   1.000
_cell.length_c   1.000
_cell.angle_alpha   90.00
_cell.angle_beta   90.00
_cell.angle_gamma   90.00
#
_symmetry.space_group_name_H-M   'P 1'
#
loop_
_entity.id
_entity.type
_entity.pdbx_description
1 polymer ?
#
loop_
_entity_poly.entity_id
_entity_poly.type
_entity_poly.pdbx_seq_one_letter_code
_entity_poly.pdbx_strand_id
1 'polypeptide(L)' 'MGKAPVGYIAVSVIVTKEGNQYSSWCPDLDIASCGDSPEEAAENLADAVELY' A
#
# COMPACT_ATOMS: atom_id res chain seq x y z
N MET A 1 1.39 19.89 24.68
CA MET A 1 1.50 18.50 24.18
C MET A 1 1.63 18.58 22.67
N GLY A 2 2.85 18.76 22.15
CA GLY A 2 3.07 18.93 20.71
C GLY A 2 2.77 17.61 20.00
N LYS A 3 1.90 17.61 18.99
CA LYS A 3 1.77 16.45 18.11
C LYS A 3 3.15 16.17 17.52
N ALA A 4 3.61 14.92 17.63
CA ALA A 4 4.85 14.49 16.98
C ALA A 4 4.78 14.87 15.49
N PRO A 5 5.91 15.25 14.84
CA PRO A 5 5.91 15.49 13.41
C PRO A 5 5.43 14.20 12.71
N VAL A 6 4.31 14.31 12.01
CA VAL A 6 3.81 13.21 11.17
C VAL A 6 4.67 13.26 9.90
N GLY A 7 5.72 12.44 9.88
CA GLY A 7 6.46 12.19 8.66
C GLY A 7 5.58 11.38 7.70
N TYR A 8 5.75 11.62 6.40
CA TYR A 8 5.20 10.75 5.37
C TYR A 8 6.33 10.30 4.46
N ILE A 9 6.16 9.11 3.89
CA ILE A 9 6.94 8.65 2.75
C ILE A 9 6.01 8.62 1.54
N ALA A 10 6.54 8.92 0.36
CA ALA A 10 5.83 8.77 -0.90
C ALA A 10 6.48 7.62 -1.67
N VAL A 11 5.68 6.65 -2.08
CA VAL A 11 6.13 5.46 -2.79
C VAL A 11 5.34 5.25 -4.07
N SER A 12 5.94 4.58 -5.04
CA SER A 12 5.23 4.11 -6.23
C SER A 12 4.73 2.69 -6.01
N VAL A 13 3.51 2.43 -6.46
CA VAL A 13 2.85 1.13 -6.33
C VAL A 13 2.42 0.67 -7.71
N ILE A 14 2.67 -0.59 -8.02
CA ILE A 14 2.14 -1.26 -9.21
C ILE A 14 0.87 -1.99 -8.77
N VAL A 15 -0.26 -1.64 -9.38
CA VAL A 15 -1.55 -2.33 -9.16
C VAL A 15 -1.87 -3.16 -10.39
N THR A 16 -2.09 -4.46 -10.20
CA THR A 16 -2.34 -5.42 -11.29
C THR A 16 -3.69 -6.11 -11.06
N LYS A 17 -4.49 -6.25 -12.13
CA LYS A 17 -5.74 -7.00 -12.07
C LYS A 17 -5.46 -8.51 -12.19
N GLU A 18 -5.82 -9.26 -11.16
CA GLU A 18 -5.63 -10.71 -11.04
C GLU A 18 -7.00 -11.41 -10.99
N GLY A 19 -7.58 -11.64 -12.17
CA GLY A 19 -8.93 -12.20 -12.27
C GLY A 19 -10.01 -11.28 -11.70
N ASN A 20 -10.60 -11.67 -10.56
CA ASN A 20 -11.64 -10.92 -9.86
C ASN A 20 -11.12 -9.99 -8.76
N GLN A 21 -9.80 -9.95 -8.54
CA GLN A 21 -9.16 -9.15 -7.51
C GLN A 21 -8.03 -8.29 -8.11
N TYR A 22 -7.40 -7.49 -7.27
CA TYR A 22 -6.25 -6.65 -7.59
C TYR A 22 -5.11 -6.93 -6.63
N SER A 23 -3.90 -7.11 -7.14
CA SER A 23 -2.67 -7.11 -6.36
C SER A 23 -2.04 -5.73 -6.39
N SER A 24 -1.39 -5.35 -5.29
CA SER A 24 -0.58 -4.13 -5.17
C SER A 24 0.82 -4.50 -4.69
N TRP A 25 1.84 -3.89 -5.27
CA TRP A 25 3.24 -4.14 -4.89
C TRP A 25 4.06 -2.85 -4.99
N CYS A 26 4.83 -2.56 -3.94
CA CYS A 26 5.84 -1.51 -3.94
C CYS A 26 7.24 -2.15 -4.06
N PRO A 27 7.92 -2.03 -5.22
CA PRO A 27 9.24 -2.64 -5.42
C PRO A 27 10.31 -2.08 -4.48
N ASP A 28 10.22 -0.80 -4.11
CA ASP A 28 11.21 -0.13 -3.27
C ASP A 28 11.20 -0.63 -1.82
N LEU A 29 10.02 -1.04 -1.34
CA LEU A 29 9.82 -1.57 0.01
C LEU A 29 9.77 -3.10 0.06
N ASP A 30 9.64 -3.75 -1.10
CA ASP A 30 9.37 -5.18 -1.24
C ASP A 30 8.15 -5.65 -0.42
N ILE A 31 7.10 -4.81 -0.40
CA ILE A 31 5.82 -5.07 0.27
C ILE A 31 4.73 -5.22 -0.77
N ALA A 32 3.85 -6.19 -0.57
CA ALA A 32 2.70 -6.44 -1.43
C ALA A 32 1.42 -6.63 -0.59
N SER A 33 0.28 -6.31 -1.19
CA SER A 33 -1.05 -6.54 -0.64
C SER A 33 -2.05 -6.83 -1.76
N CYS A 34 -3.33 -7.02 -1.44
CA CYS A 34 -4.40 -7.22 -2.42
C CYS A 34 -5.75 -6.68 -1.93
N GLY A 35 -6.71 -6.53 -2.86
CA GLY A 35 -8.08 -6.07 -2.58
C GLY A 35 -9.04 -6.40 -3.73
N ASP A 36 -10.33 -6.18 -3.51
CA ASP A 36 -11.38 -6.43 -4.51
C ASP A 36 -11.53 -5.26 -5.49
N SER A 37 -10.94 -4.09 -5.18
CA SER A 37 -10.78 -2.94 -6.08
C SER A 37 -9.33 -2.44 -6.14
N PRO A 38 -8.94 -1.65 -7.17
CA PRO A 38 -7.64 -0.99 -7.20
C PRO A 38 -7.37 -0.10 -5.98
N GLU A 39 -8.39 0.62 -5.52
CA GLU A 39 -8.31 1.51 -4.35
C GLU A 39 -8.07 0.70 -3.07
N GLU A 40 -8.83 -0.37 -2.87
CA GLU A 40 -8.69 -1.24 -1.69
C GLU A 40 -7.32 -1.93 -1.68
N ALA A 41 -6.83 -2.41 -2.83
CA ALA A 41 -5.50 -2.99 -2.91
C ALA A 41 -4.40 -1.98 -2.52
N ALA A 42 -4.56 -0.70 -2.87
CA ALA A 42 -3.61 0.35 -2.49
C ALA A 42 -3.72 0.74 -1.01
N GLU A 43 -4.93 0.83 -0.45
CA GLU A 43 -5.16 1.07 0.98
C GLU A 43 -4.57 -0.05 1.83
N ASN A 44 -4.84 -1.31 1.47
CA ASN A 44 -4.29 -2.46 2.18
C ASN A 44 -2.75 -2.55 2.08
N LEU A 45 -2.14 -1.95 1.06
CA LEU A 45 -0.68 -1.82 0.99
C LEU A 45 -0.17 -0.75 1.96
N ALA A 46 -0.85 0.39 2.06
CA ALA A 46 -0.48 1.43 3.03
C ALA A 46 -0.53 0.89 4.45
N ASP A 47 -1.57 0.14 4.80
CA ASP A 47 -1.68 -0.55 6.09
C ASP A 47 -0.54 -1.55 6.31
N ALA A 48 -0.17 -2.33 5.27
CA ALA A 48 0.96 -3.25 5.34
C ALA A 48 2.30 -2.52 5.59
N VAL A 49 2.51 -1.36 4.97
CA VAL A 49 3.70 -0.52 5.18
C VAL A 49 3.79 0.03 6.60
N GLU A 50 2.67 0.24 7.30
CA GLU A 50 2.69 0.66 8.70
C GLU A 50 3.06 -0.48 9.68
N LEU A 51 2.95 -1.74 9.24
CA LEU A 51 3.20 -2.92 10.08
C LEU A 51 4.63 -3.47 10.01
N TYR A 52 5.40 -3.11 8.97
CA TYR A 52 6.73 -3.65 8.67
C TYR A 52 7.78 -2.54 8.52
#